data_AF-A0A1G5UHH6-F1
#
_entry.id   AF-A0A1G5UHH6-F1
#
_cell.length_a   1.000
_cell.length_b   1.000
_cell.length_c   1.000
_cell.angle_alpha   90.00
_cell.angle_beta   90.00
_cell.angle_gamma   90.00
#
_symmetry.space_group_name_H-M   'P 1'
#
loop_
_entity.id
_entity.type
_entity.pdbx_description
1 polymer ?
#
loop_
_entity_poly.entity_id
_entity_poly.type
_entity_poly.pdbx_seq_one_letter_code
_entity_poly.pdbx_strand_id
1 'polypeptide(L)'
;MALTRDLLDIRTIYHEPAVGDFPLGREILTRFAEAERIVVPSHWNIPELHGNAGSVEDWVRIKRSTLVLGVKKGLAMRPNGRSAHFIAPSTSNGCAMACAYCYVPRRKGFSNPISLFVNVEQACAAITRHAGRQGRLSEPDPIDPEYWVYDIGENGDLSVDAAVSDGVRSLVALFRALPNAKASFATKAVNRDLLAYDPQGKTRIRFSLMPARIARIVDVRTAPIPERIAAIDDFVAAGYEVHVNFSPVILYEGWEEDWRALFAEIDATLSDAAKAQLKCEIIMLTHNADLHAVNLGWHPKAEDLLWRPDIQETKVSEGGGLNLRYRSGWKGRWLARFKALLAESMPYCTVRYAF
;
A
#
# COMPACT_ATOMS: atom_id res chain seq x y z
N MET A 1 13.97 13.03 -1.93
CA MET A 1 14.34 13.16 -0.48
C MET A 1 13.43 14.06 0.36
N ALA A 2 12.79 15.10 -0.21
CA ALA A 2 11.90 16.01 0.54
C ALA A 2 10.51 15.45 0.86
N LEU A 3 9.96 14.56 0.01
CA LEU A 3 8.54 14.21 0.04
C LEU A 3 8.06 13.48 1.30
N THR A 4 8.81 12.54 1.87
CA THR A 4 8.35 11.80 3.06
C THR A 4 8.27 12.69 4.30
N ARG A 5 9.19 13.66 4.42
CA ARG A 5 9.17 14.67 5.49
C ARG A 5 8.10 15.74 5.26
N ASP A 6 7.80 16.08 4.01
CA ASP A 6 6.75 17.06 3.65
C ASP A 6 5.33 16.46 3.62
N LEU A 7 5.19 15.14 3.74
CA LEU A 7 3.90 14.44 3.73
C LEU A 7 3.11 14.61 5.03
N LEU A 8 3.79 14.86 6.14
CA LEU A 8 3.21 14.86 7.48
C LEU A 8 3.49 16.20 8.16
N ASP A 9 2.48 16.75 8.81
CA ASP A 9 2.57 17.92 9.70
C ASP A 9 1.54 17.70 10.81
N ILE A 10 1.81 16.71 11.66
CA ILE A 10 0.84 16.20 12.65
C ILE A 10 0.57 17.28 13.70
N ARG A 11 -0.67 17.78 13.72
CA ARG A 11 -1.16 18.82 14.64
C ARG A 11 -2.24 18.32 15.58
N THR A 12 -2.95 17.25 15.22
CA THR A 12 -4.02 16.67 16.03
C THR A 12 -3.88 15.16 16.08
N ILE A 13 -3.98 14.60 17.28
CA ILE A 13 -3.96 13.17 17.54
C ILE A 13 -5.24 12.78 18.26
N TYR A 14 -6.11 12.05 17.56
CA TYR A 14 -7.21 11.34 18.21
C TYR A 14 -6.68 10.02 18.77
N HIS A 15 -6.95 9.70 20.02
CA HIS A 15 -6.47 8.43 20.58
C HIS A 15 -7.45 7.76 21.54
N GLU A 16 -7.47 6.43 21.53
CA GLU A 16 -8.17 5.65 22.55
C GLU A 16 -7.48 5.81 23.93
N PRO A 17 -8.22 5.67 25.06
CA PRO A 17 -7.65 5.84 26.39
C PRO A 17 -6.45 4.91 26.67
N ALA A 18 -6.53 3.66 26.22
CA ALA A 18 -5.51 2.63 26.47
C ALA A 18 -4.20 2.85 25.68
N VAL A 19 -4.13 3.85 24.79
CA VAL A 19 -2.94 4.08 23.95
C VAL A 19 -1.69 4.34 24.79
N GLY A 20 -1.81 5.07 25.90
CA GLY A 20 -0.68 5.38 26.80
C GLY A 20 -0.10 4.15 27.52
N ASP A 21 -0.82 3.04 27.54
CA ASP A 21 -0.39 1.81 28.20
C ASP A 21 0.66 1.05 27.36
N PHE A 22 0.70 1.30 26.05
CA PHE A 22 1.61 0.62 25.11
C PHE A 22 2.89 1.44 24.86
N PRO A 23 4.07 0.79 24.78
CA PRO A 23 5.34 1.47 24.47
C PRO A 23 5.28 2.33 23.20
N LEU A 24 4.76 1.76 22.10
CA LEU A 24 4.62 2.47 20.83
C LEU A 24 3.67 3.67 20.93
N GLY A 25 2.63 3.57 21.76
CA GLY A 25 1.72 4.70 22.01
C GLY A 25 2.44 5.85 22.73
N ARG A 26 3.24 5.54 23.76
CA ARG A 26 4.06 6.54 24.46
C ARG A 26 5.12 7.16 23.55
N GLU A 27 5.77 6.36 22.71
CA GLU A 27 6.74 6.83 21.71
C GLU A 27 6.10 7.88 20.78
N ILE A 28 4.97 7.54 20.15
CA ILE A 28 4.30 8.43 19.19
C ILE A 28 3.84 9.72 19.88
N LEU A 29 3.20 9.62 21.06
CA LEU A 29 2.74 10.79 21.79
C LEU A 29 3.90 11.71 22.21
N THR A 30 5.07 11.14 22.51
CA THR A 30 6.30 11.91 22.82
C THR A 30 6.87 12.56 21.56
N ARG A 31 6.91 11.83 20.44
CA ARG A 31 7.41 12.33 19.14
C ARG A 31 6.63 13.54 18.64
N PHE A 32 5.32 13.57 18.89
CA PHE A 32 4.41 14.64 18.52
C PHE A 32 3.85 15.35 19.76
N ALA A 33 4.74 15.79 20.65
CA ALA A 33 4.37 16.42 21.93
C ALA A 33 3.50 17.69 21.75
N GLU A 34 3.74 18.45 20.68
CA GLU A 34 3.04 19.70 20.37
C GLU A 34 1.66 19.49 19.71
N ALA A 35 1.31 18.26 19.31
CA ALA A 35 0.02 17.99 18.70
C ALA A 35 -1.09 18.00 19.77
N GLU A 36 -2.22 18.62 19.43
CA GLU A 36 -3.44 18.56 20.24
C GLU A 36 -3.88 17.10 20.40
N ARG A 37 -4.17 16.69 21.63
CA ARG A 37 -4.58 15.31 21.95
C ARG A 37 -6.06 15.26 22.29
N ILE A 38 -6.81 14.48 21.54
CA ILE A 38 -8.25 14.32 21.70
C ILE A 38 -8.53 12.85 22.04
N VAL A 39 -9.02 12.61 23.26
CA VAL A 39 -9.39 11.25 23.69
C VAL A 39 -10.72 10.86 23.05
N VAL A 40 -10.75 9.71 22.39
CA VAL A 40 -11.96 9.17 21.76
C VAL A 40 -12.25 7.75 22.26
N PRO A 41 -13.53 7.35 22.39
CA PRO A 41 -13.86 6.01 22.87
C PRO A 41 -13.47 4.91 21.87
N SER A 42 -13.33 5.24 20.58
CA SER A 42 -12.88 4.31 19.57
C SER A 42 -12.16 5.00 18.43
N HIS A 43 -11.06 4.38 17.96
CA HIS A 43 -10.36 4.77 16.74
C HIS A 43 -11.21 4.61 15.46
N TRP A 44 -12.32 3.87 15.52
CA TRP A 44 -13.15 3.54 14.35
C TRP A 44 -14.22 4.59 14.08
N ASN A 45 -14.93 5.04 15.12
CA ASN A 45 -16.09 5.94 15.02
C ASN A 45 -15.76 7.34 15.55
N ILE A 46 -14.90 8.06 14.84
CA ILE A 46 -14.60 9.47 15.13
C ILE A 46 -15.51 10.30 14.21
N PRO A 47 -16.53 11.01 14.72
CA PRO A 47 -17.53 11.72 13.91
C PRO A 47 -16.91 12.69 12.89
N GLU A 48 -15.81 13.35 13.25
CA GLU A 48 -15.11 14.31 12.42
C GLU A 48 -14.36 13.66 11.24
N LEU A 49 -14.13 12.35 11.28
CA LEU A 49 -13.34 11.60 10.29
C LEU A 49 -14.14 10.51 9.56
N HIS A 50 -15.15 9.93 10.22
CA HIS A 50 -15.92 8.80 9.70
C HIS A 50 -17.08 9.28 8.81
N GLY A 51 -17.25 8.67 7.64
CA GLY A 51 -18.33 9.04 6.70
C GLY A 51 -18.22 10.46 6.14
N ASN A 52 -17.05 11.11 6.29
CA ASN A 52 -16.83 12.53 6.00
C ASN A 52 -16.68 12.85 4.50
N ALA A 53 -17.65 12.40 3.69
CA ALA A 53 -17.75 12.76 2.28
C ALA A 53 -18.04 14.26 2.06
N GLY A 54 -18.40 15.01 3.11
CA GLY A 54 -18.65 16.45 3.07
C GLY A 54 -17.42 17.35 3.29
N SER A 55 -16.34 16.85 3.90
CA SER A 55 -15.09 17.64 4.10
C SER A 55 -14.11 17.50 2.94
N VAL A 56 -14.64 17.53 1.72
CA VAL A 56 -13.91 17.44 0.45
C VAL A 56 -12.82 18.52 0.37
N GLU A 57 -13.14 19.74 0.82
CA GLU A 57 -12.22 20.89 0.83
C GLU A 57 -11.01 20.68 1.76
N ASP A 58 -11.18 19.90 2.82
CA ASP A 58 -10.17 19.66 3.85
C ASP A 58 -9.46 18.31 3.72
N TRP A 59 -9.74 17.57 2.64
CA TRP A 59 -9.27 16.21 2.43
C TRP A 59 -7.76 16.02 2.64
N VAL A 60 -6.97 16.86 1.96
CA VAL A 60 -5.51 16.81 2.00
C VAL A 60 -4.98 17.29 3.35
N ARG A 61 -5.64 18.30 3.94
CA ARG A 61 -5.28 18.86 5.24
C ARG A 61 -5.42 17.80 6.33
N ILE A 62 -6.57 17.14 6.43
CA ILE A 62 -6.83 16.07 7.40
C ILE A 62 -5.79 14.95 7.26
N LYS A 63 -5.52 14.47 6.05
CA LYS A 63 -4.50 13.43 5.80
C LYS A 63 -3.09 13.85 6.22
N ARG A 64 -2.77 15.15 6.14
CA ARG A 64 -1.46 15.70 6.48
C ARG A 64 -1.32 15.91 7.98
N SER A 65 -2.36 16.39 8.65
CA SER A 65 -2.25 16.94 10.01
C SER A 65 -2.92 16.15 11.11
N THR A 66 -3.69 15.13 10.77
CA THR A 66 -4.40 14.29 11.73
C THR A 66 -3.77 12.91 11.81
N LEU A 67 -3.58 12.42 13.03
CA LEU A 67 -3.21 11.04 13.34
C LEU A 67 -4.31 10.43 14.22
N VAL A 68 -4.59 9.14 14.02
CA VAL A 68 -5.47 8.38 14.91
C VAL A 68 -4.69 7.25 15.56
N LEU A 69 -4.76 7.10 16.87
CA LEU A 69 -4.12 6.01 17.61
C LEU A 69 -5.17 5.13 18.27
N GLY A 70 -5.01 3.82 18.15
CA GLY A 70 -5.92 2.88 18.78
C GLY A 70 -5.27 1.54 19.09
N VAL A 71 -6.05 0.63 19.66
CA VAL A 71 -5.65 -0.73 19.94
C VAL A 71 -6.38 -1.67 19.00
N LYS A 72 -5.64 -2.46 18.22
CA LYS A 72 -6.21 -3.44 17.30
C LYS A 72 -6.84 -4.59 18.09
N LYS A 73 -8.16 -4.73 18.03
CA LYS A 73 -8.89 -5.81 18.72
C LYS A 73 -8.73 -7.18 18.03
N GLY A 74 -8.91 -7.22 16.71
CA GLY A 74 -8.81 -8.46 15.93
C GLY A 74 -7.38 -8.72 15.44
N LEU A 75 -6.76 -9.82 15.91
CA LEU A 75 -5.39 -10.24 15.59
C LEU A 75 -5.32 -11.54 14.77
N ALA A 76 -6.35 -11.82 13.99
CA ALA A 76 -6.41 -13.01 13.13
C ALA A 76 -5.67 -12.79 11.80
N MET A 77 -5.09 -13.86 11.27
CA MET A 77 -4.53 -13.93 9.92
C MET A 77 -5.64 -14.36 8.97
N ARG A 78 -5.69 -13.74 7.78
CA ARG A 78 -6.64 -14.13 6.72
C ARG A 78 -5.89 -14.73 5.54
N PRO A 79 -6.44 -15.73 4.84
CA PRO A 79 -5.87 -16.18 3.58
C PRO A 79 -5.89 -15.04 2.55
N ASN A 80 -4.83 -14.95 1.73
CA ASN A 80 -4.74 -14.03 0.59
C ASN A 80 -4.71 -14.80 -0.75
N GLY A 81 -3.77 -15.74 -0.88
CA GLY A 81 -3.67 -16.62 -2.06
C GLY A 81 -3.31 -15.92 -3.37
N ARG A 82 -2.77 -14.68 -3.31
CA ARG A 82 -2.38 -13.90 -4.49
C ARG A 82 -1.00 -13.29 -4.31
N SER A 83 -0.93 -12.15 -3.63
CA SER A 83 0.31 -11.38 -3.44
C SER A 83 1.18 -11.96 -2.31
N ALA A 84 0.51 -12.64 -1.39
CA ALA A 84 1.03 -13.29 -0.20
C ALA A 84 0.18 -14.53 0.10
N HIS A 85 0.63 -15.37 1.02
CA HIS A 85 -0.17 -16.51 1.51
C HIS A 85 -1.24 -16.02 2.49
N PHE A 86 -0.83 -15.12 3.39
CA PHE A 86 -1.67 -14.58 4.45
C PHE A 86 -1.68 -13.05 4.44
N ILE A 87 -2.75 -12.47 4.97
CA ILE A 87 -2.81 -11.07 5.41
C ILE A 87 -2.67 -11.08 6.93
N ALA A 88 -1.64 -10.39 7.42
CA ALA A 88 -1.40 -10.24 8.85
C ALA A 88 -2.40 -9.26 9.47
N PRO A 89 -2.51 -9.20 10.82
CA PRO A 89 -3.28 -8.17 11.48
C PRO A 89 -2.70 -6.81 11.11
N SER A 90 -3.54 -5.93 10.56
CA SER A 90 -3.09 -4.60 10.17
C SER A 90 -2.57 -3.84 11.39
N THR A 91 -1.38 -3.25 11.25
CA THR A 91 -0.78 -2.32 12.22
C THR A 91 -1.10 -0.86 11.91
N SER A 92 -1.68 -0.60 10.74
CA SER A 92 -2.21 0.70 10.35
C SER A 92 -3.48 0.60 9.52
N ASN A 93 -4.20 1.71 9.40
CA ASN A 93 -5.27 1.93 8.45
C ASN A 93 -5.26 3.38 7.95
N GLY A 94 -5.41 3.61 6.65
CA GLY A 94 -5.35 4.95 6.06
C GLY A 94 -3.93 5.33 5.62
N CYS A 95 -3.79 6.54 5.09
CA CYS A 95 -2.52 7.00 4.51
C CYS A 95 -2.51 8.53 4.40
N ALA A 96 -1.33 9.15 4.53
CA ALA A 96 -1.14 10.57 4.30
C ALA A 96 -1.16 10.97 2.82
N MET A 97 -0.94 9.99 1.92
CA MET A 97 -1.11 10.17 0.48
C MET A 97 -2.60 10.17 0.11
N ALA A 98 -2.93 10.62 -1.11
CA ALA A 98 -4.32 10.86 -1.51
C ALA A 98 -4.64 10.29 -2.90
N CYS A 99 -4.21 9.05 -3.20
CA CYS A 99 -4.50 8.43 -4.51
C CYS A 99 -6.01 8.43 -4.81
N ALA A 100 -6.42 8.95 -5.97
CA ALA A 100 -7.84 9.15 -6.30
C ALA A 100 -8.63 7.83 -6.41
N TYR A 101 -7.96 6.72 -6.74
CA TYR A 101 -8.57 5.40 -6.89
C TYR A 101 -8.48 4.53 -5.62
N CYS A 102 -7.97 5.06 -4.50
CA CYS A 102 -7.62 4.27 -3.32
C CYS A 102 -8.82 3.48 -2.78
N TYR A 103 -8.64 2.17 -2.53
CA TYR A 103 -9.71 1.34 -1.97
C TYR A 103 -9.81 1.39 -0.45
N VAL A 104 -8.71 1.69 0.24
CA VAL A 104 -8.62 1.75 1.71
C VAL A 104 -9.70 2.66 2.34
N PRO A 105 -9.95 3.89 1.86
CA PRO A 105 -10.95 4.77 2.47
C PRO A 105 -12.39 4.24 2.42
N ARG A 106 -12.71 3.33 1.50
CA ARG A 106 -14.09 2.85 1.26
C ARG A 106 -14.76 2.20 2.50
N ARG A 107 -13.97 1.83 3.53
CA ARG A 107 -14.48 1.16 4.75
C ARG A 107 -14.57 2.05 5.99
N LYS A 108 -13.70 3.06 6.14
CA LYS A 108 -13.60 3.89 7.36
C LYS A 108 -14.05 5.35 7.13
N GLY A 109 -14.09 5.80 5.88
CA GLY A 109 -14.38 7.18 5.52
C GLY A 109 -13.37 7.69 4.49
N PHE A 110 -13.74 8.72 3.74
CA PHE A 110 -13.04 9.02 2.50
C PHE A 110 -11.68 9.73 2.69
N SER A 111 -11.56 10.75 3.56
CA SER A 111 -10.26 11.38 3.84
C SER A 111 -9.27 10.43 4.55
N ASN A 112 -9.74 9.52 5.42
CA ASN A 112 -8.96 8.46 6.09
C ASN A 112 -7.46 8.79 6.35
N PRO A 113 -7.15 9.62 7.36
CA PRO A 113 -5.77 9.88 7.78
C PRO A 113 -5.13 8.60 8.33
N ILE A 114 -3.82 8.65 8.59
CA ILE A 114 -3.12 7.51 9.19
C ILE A 114 -3.75 7.19 10.54
N SER A 115 -4.17 5.94 10.69
CA SER A 115 -4.53 5.35 11.97
C SER A 115 -3.49 4.29 12.31
N LEU A 116 -2.74 4.44 13.40
CA LEU A 116 -1.78 3.45 13.86
C LEU A 116 -2.34 2.64 15.04
N PHE A 117 -2.09 1.35 15.03
CA PHE A 117 -2.43 0.46 16.14
C PHE A 117 -1.22 0.22 17.03
N VAL A 118 -1.31 0.62 18.29
CA VAL A 118 -0.14 0.71 19.18
C VAL A 118 0.26 -0.62 19.82
N ASN A 119 -0.55 -1.66 19.68
CA ASN A 119 -0.29 -3.01 20.19
C ASN A 119 0.47 -3.89 19.17
N VAL A 120 1.52 -3.34 18.55
CA VAL A 120 2.34 -4.03 17.53
C VAL A 120 2.97 -5.31 18.10
N GLU A 121 3.38 -5.31 19.37
CA GLU A 121 3.96 -6.50 20.01
C GLU A 121 2.95 -7.66 20.07
N GLN A 122 1.66 -7.36 20.25
CA GLN A 122 0.60 -8.37 20.23
C GLN A 122 0.37 -8.90 18.81
N ALA A 123 0.44 -8.04 17.79
CA ALA A 123 0.40 -8.45 16.40
C ALA A 123 1.62 -9.34 16.04
N CYS A 124 2.82 -8.96 16.46
CA CYS A 124 4.03 -9.76 16.31
C CYS A 124 3.87 -11.15 16.95
N ALA A 125 3.38 -11.21 18.20
CA ALA A 125 3.15 -12.48 18.88
C ALA A 125 2.11 -13.35 18.15
N ALA A 126 1.06 -12.76 17.58
CA ALA A 126 0.09 -13.49 16.77
C ALA A 126 0.71 -14.06 15.49
N ILE A 127 1.51 -13.26 14.77
CA ILE A 127 2.25 -13.69 13.58
C ILE A 127 3.20 -14.84 13.93
N THR A 128 3.99 -14.73 15.00
CA THR A 128 4.91 -15.79 15.45
C THR A 128 4.18 -17.11 15.70
N ARG A 129 3.08 -17.08 16.46
CA ARG A 129 2.28 -18.29 16.73
C ARG A 129 1.69 -18.90 15.46
N HIS A 130 1.30 -18.07 14.50
CA HIS A 130 0.75 -18.57 13.24
C HIS A 130 1.83 -19.14 12.33
N ALA A 131 2.94 -18.43 12.13
CA ALA A 131 4.09 -18.93 11.38
C ALA A 131 4.60 -20.26 11.98
N GLY A 132 4.71 -20.36 13.30
CA GLY A 132 5.10 -21.61 13.97
C GLY A 132 4.17 -22.79 13.66
N ARG A 133 2.86 -22.56 13.49
CA ARG A 133 1.89 -23.59 13.10
C ARG A 133 1.97 -23.99 11.63
N GLN A 134 2.46 -23.12 10.75
CA GLN A 134 2.62 -23.45 9.32
C GLN A 134 3.82 -24.36 9.05
N GLY A 135 4.84 -24.36 9.92
CA GLY A 135 6.09 -25.06 9.63
C GLY A 135 6.79 -24.52 8.38
N ARG A 136 7.75 -25.27 7.83
CA ARG A 136 8.40 -24.90 6.56
C ARG A 136 7.46 -25.24 5.39
N LEU A 137 7.60 -24.53 4.27
CA LEU A 137 6.99 -24.99 3.02
C LEU A 137 7.48 -26.39 2.69
N SER A 138 6.56 -27.28 2.30
CA SER A 138 6.88 -28.66 1.90
C SER A 138 7.47 -28.74 0.50
N GLU A 139 7.12 -27.79 -0.36
CA GLU A 139 7.58 -27.66 -1.74
C GLU A 139 7.60 -26.17 -2.15
N PRO A 140 8.34 -25.80 -3.20
CA PRO A 140 8.37 -24.41 -3.68
C PRO A 140 6.97 -23.90 -4.09
N ASP A 141 6.57 -22.73 -3.57
CA ASP A 141 5.27 -22.11 -3.88
C ASP A 141 5.41 -20.98 -4.93
N PRO A 142 4.42 -20.79 -5.84
CA PRO A 142 4.44 -19.69 -6.81
C PRO A 142 4.50 -18.27 -6.21
N ILE A 143 3.97 -18.07 -5.00
CA ILE A 143 4.01 -16.79 -4.27
C ILE A 143 5.43 -16.48 -3.79
N ASP A 144 6.09 -17.50 -3.26
CA ASP A 144 7.48 -17.48 -2.80
C ASP A 144 8.03 -18.90 -2.68
N PRO A 145 9.19 -19.20 -3.27
CA PRO A 145 9.71 -20.58 -3.30
C PRO A 145 10.20 -21.09 -1.94
N GLU A 146 10.36 -20.24 -0.93
CA GLU A 146 11.05 -20.60 0.32
C GLU A 146 10.24 -20.28 1.58
N TYR A 147 9.42 -19.22 1.57
CA TYR A 147 8.79 -18.68 2.77
C TYR A 147 7.27 -18.49 2.67
N TRP A 148 6.59 -18.71 3.79
CA TRP A 148 5.23 -18.21 3.98
C TRP A 148 5.22 -16.68 4.03
N VAL A 149 4.79 -16.05 2.93
CA VAL A 149 4.65 -14.60 2.82
C VAL A 149 3.39 -14.08 3.53
N TYR A 150 3.56 -13.00 4.31
CA TYR A 150 2.50 -12.26 4.99
C TYR A 150 2.42 -10.84 4.44
N ASP A 151 1.27 -10.46 3.90
CA ASP A 151 0.98 -9.06 3.60
C ASP A 151 0.73 -8.30 4.91
N ILE A 152 1.59 -7.32 5.19
CA ILE A 152 1.51 -6.47 6.38
C ILE A 152 1.01 -5.06 6.07
N GLY A 153 0.71 -4.74 4.81
CA GLY A 153 0.35 -3.40 4.32
C GLY A 153 -1.00 -3.29 3.63
N GLU A 154 -1.94 -4.20 3.87
CA GLU A 154 -3.24 -4.19 3.17
C GLU A 154 -4.04 -2.88 3.38
N ASN A 155 -3.97 -2.28 4.57
CA ASN A 155 -4.83 -1.14 4.93
C ASN A 155 -4.07 0.18 5.09
N GLY A 156 -2.76 0.22 4.83
CA GLY A 156 -1.94 1.42 4.98
C GLY A 156 -0.67 1.36 4.13
N ASP A 157 0.15 2.40 4.17
CA ASP A 157 1.45 2.40 3.48
C ASP A 157 2.56 2.41 4.52
N LEU A 158 3.20 1.25 4.72
CA LEU A 158 4.19 1.07 5.77
C LEU A 158 5.44 1.93 5.59
N SER A 159 5.74 2.40 4.38
CA SER A 159 6.86 3.34 4.22
C SER A 159 6.52 4.71 4.77
N VAL A 160 5.25 5.12 4.69
CA VAL A 160 4.76 6.34 5.33
C VAL A 160 4.58 6.14 6.83
N ASP A 161 4.05 4.99 7.26
CA ASP A 161 3.87 4.69 8.68
C ASP A 161 5.21 4.67 9.44
N ALA A 162 6.29 4.20 8.79
CA ALA A 162 7.64 4.21 9.35
C ALA A 162 8.20 5.62 9.62
N ALA A 163 7.63 6.67 9.03
CA ALA A 163 8.00 8.05 9.36
C ALA A 163 7.36 8.54 10.68
N VAL A 164 6.31 7.85 11.14
CA VAL A 164 5.53 8.21 12.33
C VAL A 164 6.02 7.45 13.56
N SER A 165 6.44 6.18 13.42
CA SER A 165 6.84 5.34 14.55
C SER A 165 7.77 4.18 14.18
N ASP A 166 8.38 3.57 15.20
CA ASP A 166 9.23 2.37 15.05
C ASP A 166 8.45 1.06 14.85
N GLY A 167 7.11 1.10 14.76
CA GLY A 167 6.29 -0.11 14.61
C GLY A 167 6.66 -0.96 13.38
N VAL A 168 7.02 -0.31 12.27
CA VAL A 168 7.47 -1.01 11.04
C VAL A 168 8.84 -1.65 11.24
N ARG A 169 9.74 -1.02 12.01
CA ARG A 169 11.05 -1.58 12.35
C ARG A 169 10.91 -2.88 13.14
N SER A 170 9.98 -2.91 14.10
CA SER A 170 9.64 -4.12 14.87
C SER A 170 9.12 -5.25 13.99
N LEU A 171 8.31 -4.94 12.96
CA LEU A 171 7.85 -5.94 12.00
C LEU A 171 8.99 -6.49 11.15
N VAL A 172 9.87 -5.64 10.60
CA VAL A 172 11.03 -6.11 9.82
C VAL A 172 11.94 -6.99 10.67
N ALA A 173 12.25 -6.57 11.90
CA ALA A 173 13.05 -7.34 12.85
C ALA A 173 12.41 -8.71 13.19
N LEU A 174 11.09 -8.75 13.36
CA LEU A 174 10.35 -10.00 13.56
C LEU A 174 10.54 -10.95 12.37
N PHE A 175 10.25 -10.50 11.15
CA PHE A 175 10.30 -11.38 9.98
C PHE A 175 11.73 -11.84 9.65
N ARG A 176 12.74 -11.01 9.92
CA ARG A 176 14.14 -11.43 9.90
C ARG A 176 14.38 -12.65 10.80
N ALA A 177 13.80 -12.66 12.00
CA ALA A 177 14.01 -13.72 12.98
C ALA A 177 13.15 -14.99 12.74
N LEU A 178 12.08 -14.91 11.93
CA LEU A 178 11.22 -16.06 11.67
C LEU A 178 11.84 -16.99 10.60
N PRO A 179 12.10 -18.27 10.90
CA PRO A 179 12.83 -19.16 9.98
C PRO A 179 12.05 -19.50 8.71
N ASN A 180 10.73 -19.40 8.73
CA ASN A 180 9.83 -19.91 7.68
C ASN A 180 8.91 -18.84 7.07
N ALA A 181 9.03 -17.58 7.47
CA ALA A 181 8.12 -16.51 7.06
C ALA A 181 8.85 -15.31 6.44
N LYS A 182 8.13 -14.56 5.61
CA LYS A 182 8.60 -13.33 4.96
C LYS A 182 7.50 -12.27 5.03
N ALA A 183 7.84 -11.01 5.31
CA ALA A 183 6.90 -9.90 5.23
C ALA A 183 6.77 -9.40 3.78
N SER A 184 5.62 -8.86 3.41
CA SER A 184 5.48 -8.05 2.21
C SER A 184 4.56 -6.86 2.40
N PHE A 185 4.91 -5.72 1.80
CA PHE A 185 4.02 -4.57 1.66
C PHE A 185 4.26 -3.87 0.33
N ALA A 186 3.27 -3.10 -0.13
CA ALA A 186 3.42 -2.23 -1.28
C ALA A 186 3.57 -0.78 -0.82
N THR A 187 4.28 0.04 -1.59
CA THR A 187 4.41 1.46 -1.29
C THR A 187 4.42 2.34 -2.54
N LYS A 188 4.04 3.60 -2.35
CA LYS A 188 4.22 4.71 -3.31
C LYS A 188 5.10 5.83 -2.77
N ALA A 189 5.66 5.64 -1.57
CA ALA A 189 6.62 6.54 -0.97
C ALA A 189 8.04 5.99 -1.16
N VAL A 190 9.03 6.89 -1.11
CA VAL A 190 10.44 6.51 -1.03
C VAL A 190 10.95 6.95 0.34
N ASN A 191 10.85 6.05 1.33
CA ASN A 191 11.37 6.30 2.67
C ASN A 191 12.75 5.67 2.86
N ARG A 192 13.81 6.47 2.70
CA ARG A 192 15.19 5.99 2.82
C ARG A 192 15.59 5.58 4.24
N ASP A 193 14.82 5.93 5.28
CA ASP A 193 15.10 5.47 6.65
C ASP A 193 14.98 3.93 6.76
N LEU A 194 14.17 3.32 5.89
CA LEU A 194 14.02 1.86 5.79
C LEU A 194 15.33 1.15 5.38
N LEU A 195 16.26 1.82 4.70
CA LEU A 195 17.53 1.21 4.28
C LEU A 195 18.37 0.73 5.48
N ALA A 196 18.13 1.28 6.67
CA ALA A 196 18.81 0.91 7.91
C ALA A 196 18.09 -0.18 8.73
N TYR A 197 17.10 -0.89 8.17
CA TYR A 197 16.26 -1.82 8.94
C TYR A 197 16.78 -3.28 8.90
N ASP A 198 17.80 -3.57 8.10
CA ASP A 198 18.43 -4.91 7.98
C ASP A 198 17.41 -6.06 7.77
N PRO A 199 16.70 -6.10 6.64
CA PRO A 199 15.68 -7.12 6.36
C PRO A 199 16.21 -8.52 6.04
N GLN A 200 17.48 -8.69 5.65
CA GLN A 200 18.13 -9.98 5.32
C GLN A 200 17.33 -10.87 4.34
N GLY A 201 16.71 -10.29 3.32
CA GLY A 201 15.87 -11.01 2.35
C GLY A 201 14.50 -11.45 2.90
N LYS A 202 14.19 -11.15 4.16
CA LYS A 202 12.96 -11.59 4.86
C LYS A 202 11.84 -10.54 4.84
N THR A 203 12.03 -9.46 4.09
CA THR A 203 11.00 -8.47 3.81
C THR A 203 11.00 -8.11 2.32
N ARG A 204 9.82 -8.17 1.70
CA ARG A 204 9.56 -7.85 0.30
C ARG A 204 8.85 -6.50 0.17
N ILE A 205 9.49 -5.54 -0.49
CA ILE A 205 8.87 -4.26 -0.83
C ILE A 205 8.39 -4.29 -2.29
N ARG A 206 7.16 -3.82 -2.51
CA ARG A 206 6.57 -3.70 -3.85
C ARG A 206 6.36 -2.23 -4.19
N PHE A 207 7.22 -1.64 -5.00
CA PHE A 207 7.01 -0.26 -5.46
C PHE A 207 5.87 -0.22 -6.47
N SER A 208 4.84 0.56 -6.19
CA SER A 208 3.73 0.72 -7.14
C SER A 208 4.14 1.68 -8.24
N LEU A 209 4.04 1.25 -9.50
CA LEU A 209 4.45 2.02 -10.66
C LEU A 209 3.31 2.12 -11.67
N MET A 210 3.26 3.25 -12.38
CA MET A 210 2.38 3.53 -13.50
C MET A 210 3.01 4.63 -14.37
N PRO A 211 2.52 4.88 -15.59
CA PRO A 211 3.07 5.93 -16.44
C PRO A 211 3.06 7.30 -15.74
N ALA A 212 4.18 8.03 -15.81
CA ALA A 212 4.40 9.24 -15.02
C ALA A 212 3.36 10.34 -15.27
N ARG A 213 2.87 10.51 -16.52
CA ARG A 213 1.81 11.49 -16.80
C ARG A 213 0.51 11.15 -16.08
N ILE A 214 0.19 9.87 -15.99
CA ILE A 214 -1.02 9.37 -15.32
C ILE A 214 -0.85 9.49 -13.81
N ALA A 215 0.31 9.13 -13.27
CA ALA A 215 0.63 9.28 -11.86
C ALA A 215 0.45 10.73 -11.37
N ARG A 216 0.85 11.74 -12.15
CA ARG A 216 0.64 13.16 -11.80
C ARG A 216 -0.82 13.52 -11.59
N ILE A 217 -1.73 12.81 -12.23
CA ILE A 217 -3.18 12.99 -12.08
C ILE A 217 -3.65 12.15 -10.90
N VAL A 218 -3.42 10.84 -10.88
CA VAL A 218 -4.15 9.95 -9.96
C VAL A 218 -3.39 9.59 -8.67
N ASP A 219 -2.07 9.73 -8.63
CA ASP A 219 -1.18 9.41 -7.51
C ASP A 219 -0.87 10.67 -6.67
N VAL A 220 -1.92 11.33 -6.17
CA VAL A 220 -1.81 12.61 -5.45
C VAL A 220 -1.01 12.44 -4.14
N ARG A 221 -0.01 13.33 -3.95
CA ARG A 221 0.92 13.35 -2.80
C ARG A 221 1.67 12.03 -2.63
N THR A 222 2.31 11.55 -3.68
CA THR A 222 3.15 10.35 -3.66
C THR A 222 4.56 10.68 -4.17
N ALA A 223 5.52 9.76 -4.05
CA ALA A 223 6.81 9.95 -4.73
C ALA A 223 6.62 9.93 -6.26
N PRO A 224 7.31 10.79 -7.03
CA PRO A 224 7.35 10.70 -8.48
C PRO A 224 7.81 9.31 -8.95
N ILE A 225 7.29 8.87 -10.10
CA ILE A 225 7.62 7.56 -10.68
C ILE A 225 9.14 7.36 -10.87
N PRO A 226 9.90 8.32 -11.44
CA PRO A 226 11.36 8.16 -11.56
C PRO A 226 12.06 8.01 -10.20
N GLU A 227 11.59 8.69 -9.16
CA GLU A 227 12.16 8.55 -7.80
C GLU A 227 11.89 7.16 -7.22
N ARG A 228 10.69 6.59 -7.47
CA ARG A 228 10.37 5.21 -7.07
C ARG A 228 11.24 4.19 -7.79
N ILE A 229 11.48 4.36 -9.10
CA ILE A 229 12.31 3.46 -9.89
C ILE A 229 13.77 3.54 -9.42
N ALA A 230 14.31 4.76 -9.27
CA ALA A 230 15.68 4.98 -8.83
C ALA A 230 15.97 4.43 -7.42
N ALA A 231 14.95 4.32 -6.56
CA ALA A 231 15.10 3.76 -5.22
C ALA A 231 15.25 2.24 -5.21
N ILE A 232 14.85 1.51 -6.26
CA ILE A 232 14.81 0.05 -6.24
C ILE A 232 16.19 -0.54 -5.92
N ASP A 233 17.24 -0.09 -6.59
CA ASP A 233 18.60 -0.61 -6.39
C ASP A 233 19.12 -0.37 -4.97
N ASP A 234 18.83 0.78 -4.36
CA ASP A 234 19.21 1.07 -2.97
C ASP A 234 18.56 0.06 -2.00
N PHE A 235 17.28 -0.24 -2.20
CA PHE A 235 16.56 -1.17 -1.34
C PHE A 235 17.00 -2.62 -1.56
N VAL A 236 17.34 -3.00 -2.79
CA VAL A 236 17.98 -4.29 -3.08
C VAL A 236 19.33 -4.39 -2.36
N ALA A 237 20.17 -3.36 -2.43
CA ALA A 237 21.46 -3.31 -1.76
C ALA A 237 21.33 -3.35 -0.23
N ALA A 238 20.27 -2.77 0.33
CA ALA A 238 19.94 -2.86 1.75
C ALA A 238 19.42 -4.26 2.19
N GLY A 239 19.30 -5.21 1.26
CA GLY A 239 18.89 -6.59 1.54
C GLY A 239 17.39 -6.83 1.50
N TYR A 240 16.58 -5.88 1.00
CA TYR A 240 15.17 -6.16 0.72
C TYR A 240 15.04 -7.05 -0.52
N GLU A 241 14.00 -7.88 -0.54
CA GLU A 241 13.50 -8.38 -1.82
C GLU A 241 12.65 -7.26 -2.44
N VAL A 242 12.95 -6.85 -3.66
CA VAL A 242 12.24 -5.72 -4.29
C VAL A 242 11.54 -6.16 -5.57
N HIS A 243 10.23 -5.95 -5.58
CA HIS A 243 9.35 -6.21 -6.71
C HIS A 243 8.62 -4.92 -7.11
N VAL A 244 7.93 -4.96 -8.25
CA VAL A 244 7.08 -3.85 -8.70
C VAL A 244 5.61 -4.25 -8.71
N ASN A 245 4.72 -3.27 -8.54
CA ASN A 245 3.28 -3.47 -8.57
C ASN A 245 2.66 -2.50 -9.59
N PHE A 246 2.21 -3.03 -10.72
CA PHE A 246 1.49 -2.26 -11.74
C PHE A 246 0.02 -2.19 -11.33
N SER A 247 -0.26 -1.28 -10.40
CA SER A 247 -1.57 -1.19 -9.73
C SER A 247 -1.98 0.25 -9.40
N PRO A 248 -3.08 0.74 -9.98
CA PRO A 248 -3.89 0.10 -11.02
C PRO A 248 -3.27 0.24 -12.42
N VAL A 249 -3.51 -0.73 -13.30
CA VAL A 249 -3.45 -0.53 -14.75
C VAL A 249 -4.70 0.21 -15.19
N ILE A 250 -4.51 1.46 -15.62
CA ILE A 250 -5.55 2.35 -16.17
C ILE A 250 -5.44 2.32 -17.69
N LEU A 251 -6.57 2.07 -18.37
CA LEU A 251 -6.67 2.04 -19.82
C LEU A 251 -7.30 3.34 -20.31
N TYR A 252 -6.63 3.96 -21.27
CA TYR A 252 -6.99 5.22 -21.90
C TYR A 252 -6.37 5.23 -23.30
N GLU A 253 -6.71 6.19 -24.15
CA GLU A 253 -6.11 6.27 -25.48
C GLU A 253 -4.59 6.52 -25.40
N GLY A 254 -3.81 5.69 -26.10
CA GLY A 254 -2.35 5.74 -26.04
C GLY A 254 -1.73 5.13 -24.78
N TRP A 255 -2.44 4.26 -24.06
CA TRP A 255 -1.89 3.59 -22.88
C TRP A 255 -0.70 2.69 -23.21
N GLU A 256 -0.67 2.05 -24.38
CA GLU A 256 0.40 1.12 -24.73
C GLU A 256 1.76 1.82 -24.83
N GLU A 257 1.82 2.97 -25.50
CA GLU A 257 3.03 3.78 -25.65
C GLU A 257 3.58 4.23 -24.29
N ASP A 258 2.68 4.68 -23.41
CA ASP A 258 3.01 5.13 -22.06
C ASP A 258 3.58 4.02 -21.17
N TRP A 259 2.99 2.84 -21.25
CA TRP A 259 3.47 1.67 -20.51
C TRP A 259 4.79 1.14 -21.10
N ARG A 260 4.98 1.16 -22.43
CA ARG A 260 6.28 0.86 -23.05
C ARG A 260 7.36 1.83 -22.58
N ALA A 261 7.06 3.13 -22.52
CA ALA A 261 8.01 4.14 -22.04
C ALA A 261 8.40 3.88 -20.57
N LEU A 262 7.43 3.55 -19.71
CA LEU A 262 7.71 3.17 -18.32
C LEU A 262 8.59 1.92 -18.23
N PHE A 263 8.30 0.88 -19.02
CA PHE A 263 9.10 -0.35 -18.99
C PHE A 263 10.53 -0.11 -19.48
N ALA A 264 10.70 0.71 -20.51
CA ALA A 264 12.03 1.12 -20.98
C ALA A 264 12.79 1.93 -19.91
N GLU A 265 12.11 2.81 -19.17
CA GLU A 265 12.72 3.53 -18.04
C GLU A 265 13.17 2.59 -16.93
N ILE A 266 12.34 1.60 -16.56
CA ILE A 266 12.71 0.58 -15.57
C ILE A 266 13.92 -0.22 -16.06
N ASP A 267 13.88 -0.74 -17.29
CA ASP A 267 14.98 -1.53 -17.84
C ASP A 267 16.29 -0.73 -17.92
N ALA A 268 16.23 0.54 -18.34
CA ALA A 268 17.42 1.38 -18.42
C ALA A 268 18.00 1.77 -17.05
N THR A 269 17.18 1.80 -16.00
CA THR A 269 17.58 2.28 -14.67
C THR A 269 18.11 1.17 -13.77
N LEU A 270 17.48 -0.02 -13.78
CA LEU A 270 17.77 -1.05 -12.80
C LEU A 270 19.11 -1.75 -13.03
N SER A 271 19.83 -2.01 -11.94
CA SER A 271 21.02 -2.87 -11.92
C SER A 271 20.69 -4.33 -12.26
N ASP A 272 21.70 -5.10 -12.68
CA ASP A 272 21.56 -6.54 -12.91
C ASP A 272 21.09 -7.30 -11.68
N ALA A 273 21.51 -6.88 -10.48
CA ALA A 273 21.09 -7.47 -9.21
C ALA A 273 19.59 -7.27 -8.94
N ALA A 274 19.04 -6.09 -9.24
CA ALA A 274 17.61 -5.85 -9.15
C ALA A 274 16.85 -6.63 -10.23
N LYS A 275 17.32 -6.60 -11.48
CA LYS A 275 16.70 -7.35 -12.59
C LYS A 275 16.63 -8.86 -12.33
N ALA A 276 17.66 -9.44 -11.72
CA ALA A 276 17.73 -10.87 -11.41
C ALA A 276 16.63 -11.36 -10.44
N GLN A 277 16.14 -10.50 -9.55
CA GLN A 277 15.05 -10.83 -8.63
C GLN A 277 13.72 -10.19 -9.00
N LEU A 278 13.67 -9.36 -10.06
CA LEU A 278 12.50 -8.53 -10.34
C LEU A 278 11.30 -9.39 -10.72
N LYS A 279 10.24 -9.26 -9.93
CA LYS A 279 8.91 -9.78 -10.25
C LYS A 279 7.89 -8.67 -10.18
N CYS A 280 6.77 -8.86 -10.87
CA CYS A 280 5.67 -7.90 -10.86
C CYS A 280 4.33 -8.51 -10.49
N GLU A 281 3.44 -7.61 -10.09
CA GLU A 281 2.02 -7.85 -9.93
C GLU A 281 1.26 -6.92 -10.89
N ILE A 282 0.19 -7.42 -11.53
CA ILE A 282 -0.62 -6.63 -12.46
C ILE A 282 -2.05 -6.58 -11.94
N ILE A 283 -2.55 -5.39 -11.60
CA ILE A 283 -3.91 -5.21 -11.09
C ILE A 283 -4.64 -4.22 -11.98
N MET A 284 -5.63 -4.69 -12.72
CA MET A 284 -6.45 -3.80 -13.55
C MET A 284 -7.35 -2.92 -12.67
N LEU A 285 -7.56 -1.66 -13.08
CA LEU A 285 -8.39 -0.71 -12.34
C LEU A 285 -9.75 -1.30 -11.94
N THR A 286 -10.09 -1.12 -10.67
CA THR A 286 -11.45 -1.30 -10.14
C THR A 286 -11.81 -0.06 -9.34
N HIS A 287 -12.78 0.71 -9.83
CA HIS A 287 -13.26 1.93 -9.19
C HIS A 287 -14.55 1.70 -8.40
N ASN A 288 -14.97 2.66 -7.59
CA ASN A 288 -16.16 2.57 -6.74
C ASN A 288 -17.08 3.76 -6.95
N ALA A 289 -18.39 3.53 -6.98
CA ALA A 289 -19.38 4.57 -7.27
C ALA A 289 -19.41 5.68 -6.20
N ASP A 290 -19.33 5.33 -4.93
CA ASP A 290 -19.33 6.32 -3.85
C ASP A 290 -18.04 7.15 -3.86
N LEU A 291 -16.90 6.50 -4.15
CA LEU A 291 -15.63 7.20 -4.33
C LEU A 291 -15.64 8.14 -5.54
N HIS A 292 -16.27 7.74 -6.66
CA HIS A 292 -16.46 8.62 -7.81
C HIS A 292 -17.22 9.90 -7.42
N ALA A 293 -18.35 9.75 -6.72
CA ALA A 293 -19.14 10.89 -6.25
C ALA A 293 -18.32 11.85 -5.36
N VAL A 294 -17.47 11.30 -4.49
CA VAL A 294 -16.55 12.08 -3.66
C VAL A 294 -15.48 12.78 -4.50
N ASN A 295 -14.87 12.06 -5.44
CA ASN A 295 -13.80 12.58 -6.28
C ASN A 295 -14.25 13.73 -7.19
N LEU A 296 -15.52 13.75 -7.62
CA LEU A 296 -16.08 14.91 -8.34
C LEU A 296 -15.98 16.22 -7.54
N GLY A 297 -15.95 16.14 -6.21
CA GLY A 297 -15.84 17.30 -5.33
C GLY A 297 -14.42 17.84 -5.14
N TRP A 298 -13.38 17.00 -5.07
CA TRP A 298 -12.00 17.45 -4.76
C TRP A 298 -11.02 17.26 -5.92
N HIS A 299 -11.26 16.29 -6.80
CA HIS A 299 -10.36 15.95 -7.90
C HIS A 299 -11.08 15.39 -9.14
N PRO A 300 -11.98 16.18 -9.76
CA PRO A 300 -12.81 15.71 -10.87
C PRO A 300 -11.99 15.27 -12.10
N LYS A 301 -10.82 15.87 -12.34
CA LYS A 301 -9.94 15.50 -13.46
C LYS A 301 -9.45 14.05 -13.41
N ALA A 302 -9.35 13.44 -12.23
CA ALA A 302 -9.01 12.03 -12.13
C ALA A 302 -10.14 11.14 -12.66
N GLU A 303 -11.40 11.57 -12.54
CA GLU A 303 -12.55 10.76 -12.94
C GLU A 303 -12.66 10.58 -14.45
N ASP A 304 -12.10 11.49 -15.25
CA ASP A 304 -11.98 11.31 -16.72
C ASP A 304 -11.22 10.03 -17.10
N LEU A 305 -10.33 9.56 -16.22
CA LEU A 305 -9.56 8.32 -16.37
C LEU A 305 -10.17 7.15 -15.59
N LEU A 306 -10.72 7.41 -14.40
CA LEU A 306 -11.15 6.37 -13.47
C LEU A 306 -12.58 5.87 -13.73
N TRP A 307 -13.46 6.75 -14.22
CA TRP A 307 -14.88 6.50 -14.44
C TRP A 307 -15.19 6.49 -15.94
N ARG A 308 -15.21 5.29 -16.53
CA ARG A 308 -15.38 5.06 -17.96
C ARG A 308 -16.47 4.02 -18.26
N PRO A 309 -17.76 4.38 -18.11
CA PRO A 309 -18.89 3.45 -18.30
C PRO A 309 -18.96 2.82 -19.70
N ASP A 310 -18.34 3.45 -20.70
CA ASP A 310 -18.22 2.92 -22.06
C ASP A 310 -17.41 1.60 -22.09
N ILE A 311 -16.33 1.51 -21.32
CA ILE A 311 -15.44 0.33 -21.26
C ILE A 311 -15.51 -0.45 -19.94
N GLN A 312 -16.32 0.00 -18.99
CA GLN A 312 -16.51 -0.61 -17.67
C GLN A 312 -17.91 -1.23 -17.50
N GLU A 313 -18.02 -2.16 -16.55
CA GLU A 313 -19.27 -2.77 -16.09
C GLU A 313 -19.34 -2.72 -14.56
N THR A 314 -20.56 -2.71 -14.03
CA THR A 314 -20.80 -2.78 -12.59
C THR A 314 -20.57 -4.19 -12.04
N LYS A 315 -19.97 -4.27 -10.86
CA LYS A 315 -19.81 -5.49 -10.06
C LYS A 315 -20.08 -5.17 -8.59
N VAL A 316 -20.96 -5.93 -7.96
CA VAL A 316 -21.10 -5.92 -6.50
C VAL A 316 -19.93 -6.70 -5.90
N SER A 317 -19.16 -6.07 -5.00
CA SER A 317 -18.08 -6.74 -4.27
C SER A 317 -18.62 -7.67 -3.19
N GLU A 318 -17.76 -8.57 -2.69
CA GLU A 318 -18.06 -9.42 -1.52
C GLU A 318 -18.47 -8.58 -0.29
N GLY A 319 -17.94 -7.36 -0.17
CA GLY A 319 -18.33 -6.41 0.87
C GLY A 319 -19.59 -5.59 0.58
N GLY A 320 -20.37 -5.94 -0.47
CA GLY A 320 -21.62 -5.29 -0.83
C GLY A 320 -21.50 -3.97 -1.62
N GLY A 321 -20.30 -3.37 -1.69
CA GLY A 321 -20.10 -2.12 -2.41
C GLY A 321 -20.19 -2.27 -3.93
N LEU A 322 -20.83 -1.31 -4.59
CA LEU A 322 -20.93 -1.22 -6.04
C LEU A 322 -19.61 -0.70 -6.63
N ASN A 323 -18.95 -1.55 -7.40
CA ASN A 323 -17.69 -1.22 -8.07
C ASN A 323 -17.86 -1.21 -9.59
N LEU A 324 -16.99 -0.47 -10.27
CA LEU A 324 -16.80 -0.55 -11.71
C LEU A 324 -15.48 -1.27 -12.00
N ARG A 325 -15.52 -2.23 -12.91
CA ARG A 325 -14.35 -2.91 -13.45
C ARG A 325 -14.40 -2.87 -14.97
N TYR A 326 -13.28 -3.11 -15.64
CA TYR A 326 -13.34 -3.32 -17.10
C TYR A 326 -14.29 -4.46 -17.47
N ARG A 327 -15.01 -4.27 -18.58
CA ARG A 327 -15.96 -5.25 -19.12
C ARG A 327 -15.30 -6.62 -19.26
N SER A 328 -15.99 -7.65 -18.77
CA SER A 328 -15.46 -9.02 -18.67
C SER A 328 -14.95 -9.57 -20.00
N GLY A 329 -15.69 -9.33 -21.10
CA GLY A 329 -15.30 -9.76 -22.45
C GLY A 329 -14.04 -9.09 -23.03
N TRP A 330 -13.65 -7.92 -22.51
CA TRP A 330 -12.51 -7.15 -22.99
C TRP A 330 -11.29 -7.23 -22.07
N LYS A 331 -11.54 -7.31 -20.76
CA LYS A 331 -10.50 -7.33 -19.72
C LYS A 331 -9.42 -8.38 -19.98
N GLY A 332 -9.81 -9.60 -20.37
CA GLY A 332 -8.86 -10.67 -20.69
C GLY A 332 -7.94 -10.33 -21.86
N ARG A 333 -8.48 -9.68 -22.92
CA ARG A 333 -7.70 -9.25 -24.09
C ARG A 333 -6.70 -8.15 -23.73
N TRP A 334 -7.15 -7.14 -22.99
CA TRP A 334 -6.26 -6.06 -22.54
C TRP A 334 -5.19 -6.54 -21.57
N LEU A 335 -5.53 -7.47 -20.67
CA LEU A 335 -4.54 -8.07 -19.78
C LEU A 335 -3.51 -8.90 -20.54
N ALA A 336 -3.94 -9.68 -21.53
CA ALA A 336 -3.03 -10.42 -22.41
C ALA A 336 -2.12 -9.47 -23.20
N ARG A 337 -2.67 -8.36 -23.72
CA ARG A 337 -1.89 -7.33 -24.40
C ARG A 337 -0.87 -6.69 -23.47
N PHE A 338 -1.26 -6.30 -22.26
CA PHE A 338 -0.35 -5.74 -21.26
C PHE A 338 0.81 -6.70 -20.94
N LYS A 339 0.51 -7.99 -20.76
CA LYS A 339 1.54 -9.01 -20.52
C LYS A 339 2.50 -9.17 -21.71
N ALA A 340 1.98 -9.08 -22.94
CA ALA A 340 2.82 -9.10 -24.14
C ALA A 340 3.76 -7.88 -24.18
N LEU A 341 3.25 -6.67 -23.93
CA LEU A 341 4.06 -5.45 -23.85
C LEU A 341 5.18 -5.57 -22.79
N LEU A 342 4.83 -6.11 -21.63
CA LEU A 342 5.78 -6.36 -20.56
C LEU A 342 6.86 -7.37 -20.98
N ALA A 343 6.48 -8.49 -21.58
CA ALA A 343 7.41 -9.52 -22.03
C ALA A 343 8.32 -9.04 -23.17
N GLU A 344 7.83 -8.18 -24.05
CA GLU A 344 8.61 -7.53 -25.10
C GLU A 344 9.70 -6.59 -24.53
N SER A 345 9.39 -5.89 -23.43
CA SER A 345 10.25 -4.81 -22.90
C SER A 345 11.14 -5.26 -21.73
N MET A 346 10.64 -6.13 -20.87
CA MET A 346 11.31 -6.65 -19.67
C MET A 346 11.10 -8.18 -19.57
N PRO A 347 11.66 -8.98 -20.49
CA PRO A 347 11.45 -10.44 -20.53
C PRO A 347 11.90 -11.18 -19.26
N TYR A 348 12.79 -10.57 -18.48
CA TYR A 348 13.26 -11.10 -17.18
C TYR A 348 12.24 -10.90 -16.04
N CYS A 349 11.28 -9.99 -16.18
CA CYS A 349 10.34 -9.63 -15.12
C CYS A 349 9.19 -10.65 -15.03
N THR A 350 9.28 -11.57 -14.07
CA THR A 350 8.26 -12.61 -13.87
C THR A 350 6.95 -12.01 -13.32
N VAL A 351 5.81 -12.37 -13.90
CA VAL A 351 4.48 -11.98 -13.39
C VAL A 351 4.04 -12.97 -12.30
N ARG A 352 4.01 -12.55 -11.03
CA ARG A 352 3.55 -13.40 -9.91
C ARG A 352 2.05 -13.64 -9.92
N TYR A 353 1.29 -12.59 -10.17
CA TYR A 353 -0.14 -12.69 -10.42
C TYR A 353 -0.62 -11.51 -11.26
N ALA A 354 -1.75 -11.70 -11.92
CA ALA A 354 -2.39 -10.69 -12.74
C ALA A 354 -3.91 -10.86 -12.66
N PHE A 355 -4.68 -9.80 -12.39
CA PHE A 355 -6.14 -9.92 -12.35
C PHE A 355 -6.95 -8.71 -12.76
#